data_AF-A0A834I327-F1
#
_entry.id   AF-A0A834I327-F1
#
_cell.length_a   1.000
_cell.length_b   1.000
_cell.length_c   1.000
_cell.angle_alpha   90.00
_cell.angle_beta   90.00
_cell.angle_gamma   90.00
#
_symmetry.space_group_name_H-M   'P 1'
#
loop_
_entity.id
_entity.type
_entity.pdbx_description
1 polymer ?
#
loop_
_entity_poly.entity_id
_entity_poly.type
_entity_poly.pdbx_seq_one_letter_code
_entity_poly.pdbx_strand_id
1 'polypeptide(L)'
;MHFSEEANTNKYKENLYQWLKNNVTKCSRQLFIFDEVDKMIPEVLNAIKPYIDYQRAPFSHIFNELLGGFFHSDAIKHNLIDHFIPFLPLEEKHIRLCIKDEFKARNVHIPDKKHIQEILDYVEWGPDSSKSFSKTGCKGLSQKVALLVAKHSDKYFPDKDEL
;
A
#
# COMPACT_ATOMS: atom_id res chain seq x y z
N MET A 1 11.25 -4.65 11.51
CA MET A 1 12.13 -3.67 12.19
C MET A 1 11.40 -2.34 12.15
N HIS A 2 11.37 -1.59 13.25
CA HIS A 2 10.78 -0.25 13.30
C HIS A 2 11.88 0.80 13.44
N PHE A 3 11.81 1.84 12.62
CA PHE A 3 12.83 2.89 12.48
C PHE A 3 12.29 4.24 12.98
N SER A 4 11.84 4.30 14.24
CA SER A 4 11.06 5.42 14.77
C SER A 4 11.88 6.57 15.37
N GLU A 5 13.16 6.36 15.69
CA GLU A 5 13.97 7.35 16.41
C GLU A 5 15.27 7.70 15.67
N GLU A 6 15.42 8.96 15.24
CA GLU A 6 16.61 9.43 14.51
C GLU A 6 17.92 9.25 15.29
N ALA A 7 17.88 9.36 16.62
CA ALA A 7 19.04 9.14 17.49
C ALA A 7 19.64 7.73 17.35
N ASN A 8 18.87 6.76 16.86
CA ASN A 8 19.27 5.36 16.71
C ASN A 8 19.67 4.98 15.28
N THR A 9 19.82 5.95 14.37
CA THR A 9 20.12 5.73 12.94
C THR A 9 21.27 4.76 12.71
N ASN A 10 22.39 4.91 13.42
CA ASN A 10 23.55 4.02 13.28
C ASN A 10 23.24 2.58 13.68
N LYS A 11 22.49 2.40 14.77
CA LYS A 11 22.04 1.08 15.25
C LYS A 11 21.09 0.42 14.25
N TYR A 12 20.15 1.20 13.69
CA TYR A 12 19.23 0.70 12.68
C TYR A 12 19.94 0.28 11.40
N LYS A 13 20.92 1.07 10.95
CA LYS A 13 21.76 0.76 9.80
C LYS A 13 22.52 -0.56 10.01
N GLU A 14 23.18 -0.73 11.15
CA GLU A 14 23.93 -1.95 11.48
C GLU A 14 23.02 -3.16 11.57
N ASN A 15 21.89 -3.04 12.28
CA ASN A 15 20.92 -4.13 12.42
C ASN A 15 20.36 -4.57 11.07
N LEU A 16 20.00 -3.62 10.20
CA LEU A 16 19.50 -3.92 8.87
C LEU A 16 20.57 -4.59 8.00
N TYR A 17 21.81 -4.09 8.04
CA TYR A 17 22.93 -4.67 7.31
C TYR A 17 23.20 -6.12 7.72
N GLN A 18 23.29 -6.40 9.03
CA GLN A 18 23.51 -7.75 9.53
C GLN A 18 22.34 -8.68 9.22
N TRP A 19 21.11 -8.17 9.31
CA TRP A 19 19.94 -8.95 8.95
C TRP A 19 19.95 -9.32 7.46
N LEU A 20 20.24 -8.38 6.56
CA LEU A 20 20.38 -8.65 5.12
C LEU A 20 21.49 -9.66 4.84
N LYS A 21 22.68 -9.45 5.43
CA LYS A 21 23.85 -10.33 5.26
C LYS A 21 23.52 -11.77 5.64
N ASN A 22 22.95 -11.95 6.82
CA ASN A 22 22.64 -13.28 7.36
C ASN A 22 21.54 -13.97 6.55
N ASN A 23 20.58 -13.21 6.06
CA ASN A 23 19.52 -13.74 5.22
C ASN A 23 20.08 -14.13 3.85
N VAL A 24 20.73 -13.23 3.10
CA VAL A 24 21.30 -13.50 1.76
C VAL A 24 22.28 -14.68 1.77
N THR A 25 23.07 -14.83 2.83
CA THR A 25 23.99 -15.97 2.97
C THR A 25 23.25 -17.31 3.09
N LYS A 26 22.04 -17.34 3.65
CA LYS A 26 21.23 -18.57 3.79
C LYS A 26 20.52 -18.98 2.51
N CYS A 27 20.14 -18.04 1.65
CA CYS A 27 19.40 -18.32 0.42
C CYS A 27 19.79 -17.34 -0.70
N SER A 28 20.25 -17.87 -1.83
CA SER A 28 20.70 -17.05 -2.97
C SER A 28 19.59 -16.25 -3.66
N ARG A 29 18.31 -16.60 -3.43
CA ARG A 29 17.15 -15.92 -4.01
C ARG A 29 16.18 -15.52 -2.91
N GLN A 30 16.20 -14.26 -2.53
CA GLN A 30 15.31 -13.70 -1.53
C GLN A 30 14.57 -12.49 -2.02
N LEU A 31 13.33 -12.34 -1.53
CA LEU A 31 12.49 -11.18 -1.77
C LEU A 31 12.39 -10.39 -0.46
N PHE A 32 12.83 -9.13 -0.52
CA PHE A 32 12.68 -8.18 0.57
C PHE A 32 11.66 -7.12 0.17
N ILE A 33 10.65 -6.89 1.01
CA ILE A 33 9.62 -5.87 0.80
C ILE A 33 9.80 -4.82 1.88
N PHE A 34 10.09 -3.59 1.46
CA PHE A 34 10.16 -2.42 2.32
C PHE A 34 8.92 -1.58 2.05
N ASP A 35 8.03 -1.51 3.03
CA ASP A 35 6.82 -0.69 2.96
C ASP A 35 7.08 0.70 3.57
N GLU A 36 6.32 1.69 3.12
CA GLU A 36 6.42 3.10 3.55
C GLU A 36 7.86 3.63 3.53
N VAL A 37 8.60 3.32 2.45
CA VAL A 37 10.00 3.73 2.33
C VAL A 37 10.15 5.22 2.52
N ASP A 38 9.20 6.04 2.04
CA ASP A 38 9.15 7.50 2.20
C ASP A 38 9.28 7.99 3.65
N LYS A 39 8.91 7.17 4.63
CA LYS A 39 9.03 7.45 6.08
C LYS A 39 10.32 6.94 6.70
N MET A 40 11.16 6.23 5.94
CA MET A 40 12.41 5.66 6.40
C MET A 40 13.51 6.71 6.41
N ILE A 41 14.34 6.69 7.45
CA ILE A 41 15.53 7.56 7.57
C ILE A 41 16.47 7.27 6.37
N PRO A 42 16.79 8.28 5.54
CA PRO A 42 17.65 8.15 4.36
C PRO A 42 18.94 7.35 4.58
N GLU A 43 19.61 7.56 5.71
CA GLU A 43 20.88 6.93 6.05
C GLU A 43 20.76 5.43 6.35
N VAL A 44 19.58 4.95 6.76
CA VAL A 44 19.33 3.53 7.01
C VAL A 44 19.19 2.78 5.69
N LEU A 45 18.60 3.40 4.66
CA LEU A 45 18.49 2.82 3.31
C LEU A 45 19.87 2.55 2.68
N ASN A 46 20.88 3.33 3.05
CA ASN A 46 22.26 3.11 2.60
C ASN A 46 22.83 1.75 3.07
N ALA A 47 22.25 1.08 4.08
CA ALA A 47 22.62 -0.29 4.45
C ALA A 47 22.27 -1.32 3.36
N ILE A 48 21.27 -1.00 2.52
CA ILE A 48 20.77 -1.88 1.46
C ILE A 48 21.64 -1.76 0.20
N LYS A 49 22.33 -0.62 0.03
CA LYS A 49 23.16 -0.30 -1.14
C LYS A 49 24.07 -1.45 -1.61
N PRO A 50 24.87 -2.11 -0.75
CA PRO A 50 25.77 -3.18 -1.20
C PRO A 50 25.07 -4.41 -1.80
N TYR A 51 23.78 -4.60 -1.53
CA TYR A 51 22.99 -5.72 -2.05
C TYR A 51 22.20 -5.37 -3.31
N ILE A 52 22.14 -4.08 -3.67
CA ILE A 52 21.44 -3.59 -4.87
C ILE A 52 22.42 -3.11 -5.94
N ASP A 53 23.63 -2.67 -5.57
CA ASP A 53 24.61 -2.03 -6.48
C ASP A 53 25.13 -3.00 -7.58
N TYR A 54 24.29 -3.21 -8.60
CA TYR A 54 24.66 -3.68 -9.92
C TYR A 54 24.60 -2.47 -10.85
N GLN A 55 25.76 -2.07 -11.34
CA GLN A 55 26.00 -0.88 -12.16
C GLN A 55 24.84 -0.46 -13.10
N ARG A 56 24.45 0.82 -12.97
CA ARG A 56 24.04 1.75 -14.06
C ARG A 56 22.57 1.64 -14.56
N ALA A 57 21.70 2.52 -14.08
CA ALA A 57 20.43 2.88 -14.73
C ALA A 57 20.28 4.41 -14.90
N PRO A 58 19.73 4.93 -16.01
CA PRO A 58 19.72 6.37 -16.33
C PRO A 58 18.35 7.05 -16.10
N PHE A 59 17.77 6.95 -14.90
CA PHE A 59 16.40 7.44 -14.64
C PHE A 59 16.28 8.51 -13.56
N SER A 60 17.32 9.33 -13.36
CA SER A 60 17.35 10.41 -12.35
C SER A 60 16.23 11.47 -12.50
N HIS A 61 15.73 11.70 -13.72
CA HIS A 61 14.75 12.76 -13.98
C HIS A 61 13.32 12.45 -13.51
N ILE A 62 12.88 11.18 -13.51
CA ILE A 62 11.52 10.80 -13.11
C ILE A 62 11.32 10.92 -11.59
N PHE A 63 12.39 10.70 -10.83
CA PHE A 63 12.31 10.71 -9.37
C PHE A 63 12.07 12.11 -8.77
N ASN A 64 12.53 13.18 -9.44
CA ASN A 64 12.44 14.56 -8.92
C ASN A 64 10.99 14.99 -8.65
N GLU A 65 10.05 14.44 -9.42
CA GLU A 65 8.64 14.83 -9.39
C GLU A 65 7.78 13.90 -8.52
N LEU A 66 8.18 12.62 -8.36
CA LEU A 66 7.37 11.59 -7.69
C LEU A 66 7.68 11.38 -6.21
N LEU A 67 8.90 11.65 -5.73
CA LEU A 67 9.34 11.22 -4.39
C LEU A 67 9.62 12.34 -3.38
N GLY A 68 9.51 13.62 -3.75
CA GLY A 68 9.70 14.72 -2.79
C GLY A 68 10.94 14.56 -1.90
N GLY A 69 10.82 14.78 -0.59
CA GLY A 69 11.91 14.80 0.41
C GLY A 69 12.82 13.55 0.48
N PHE A 70 12.49 12.48 -0.23
CA PHE A 70 13.33 11.30 -0.42
C PHE A 70 14.58 11.53 -1.28
N PHE A 71 14.63 12.66 -2.01
CA PHE A 71 15.68 13.04 -2.95
C PHE A 71 17.07 13.28 -2.33
N HIS A 72 17.17 13.33 -1.01
CA HIS A 72 18.44 13.57 -0.32
C HIS A 72 19.18 12.30 0.10
N SER A 73 18.54 11.13 -0.01
CA SER A 73 19.22 9.86 0.21
C SER A 73 20.19 9.56 -0.95
N ASP A 74 21.41 9.13 -0.63
CA ASP A 74 22.38 8.67 -1.63
C ASP A 74 21.85 7.44 -2.39
N ALA A 75 20.83 6.75 -1.88
CA ALA A 75 20.16 5.63 -2.52
C ALA A 75 19.51 5.99 -3.87
N ILE A 76 18.90 7.18 -4.00
CA ILE A 76 18.33 7.65 -5.27
C ILE A 76 19.41 8.26 -6.18
N LYS A 77 20.38 8.99 -5.61
CA LYS A 77 21.49 9.59 -6.39
C LYS A 77 22.32 8.54 -7.14
N HIS A 78 22.33 7.30 -6.67
CA HIS A 78 23.07 6.19 -7.27
C HIS A 78 22.21 5.17 -8.03
N ASN A 79 20.94 5.47 -8.35
CA ASN A 79 20.06 4.60 -9.12
C ASN A 79 19.89 3.17 -8.54
N LEU A 80 19.70 3.03 -7.23
CA LEU A 80 19.44 1.73 -6.58
C LEU A 80 18.01 1.19 -6.81
N ILE A 81 17.33 1.63 -7.87
CA ILE A 81 15.99 1.16 -8.22
C ILE A 81 16.06 0.72 -9.68
N ASP A 82 16.00 -0.59 -9.90
CA ASP A 82 16.02 -1.16 -11.25
C ASP A 82 14.72 -0.91 -12.00
N HIS A 83 13.59 -0.96 -11.29
CA HIS A 83 12.25 -0.85 -11.87
C HIS A 83 11.33 -0.01 -10.99
N PHE A 84 10.58 0.89 -11.62
CA PHE A 84 9.54 1.68 -10.98
C PHE A 84 8.16 1.18 -11.42
N ILE A 85 7.34 0.78 -10.45
CA ILE A 85 5.98 0.29 -10.68
C ILE A 85 4.99 1.30 -10.07
N PRO A 86 4.49 2.27 -10.86
CA PRO A 86 3.50 3.21 -10.37
C PRO A 86 2.14 2.54 -10.20
N PHE A 87 1.53 2.74 -9.04
CA PHE A 87 0.12 2.41 -8.82
C PHE A 87 -0.74 3.64 -9.13
N LEU A 88 -1.70 3.49 -10.04
CA LEU A 88 -2.61 4.57 -10.40
C LEU A 88 -3.80 4.65 -9.42
N PRO A 89 -4.34 5.85 -9.15
CA PRO A 89 -5.54 6.01 -8.34
C PRO A 89 -6.74 5.22 -8.87
N LEU A 90 -7.60 4.75 -7.97
CA LEU A 90 -8.74 3.90 -8.33
C LEU A 90 -9.97 4.73 -8.72
N GLU A 91 -10.44 4.55 -9.96
CA GLU A 91 -11.75 5.03 -10.43
C GLU A 91 -12.95 4.35 -9.75
N GLU A 92 -14.14 4.94 -9.90
CA GLU A 92 -15.41 4.40 -9.39
C GLU A 92 -15.66 2.94 -9.77
N LYS A 93 -15.37 2.56 -11.02
CA LYS A 93 -15.55 1.17 -11.49
C LYS A 93 -14.73 0.18 -10.66
N HIS A 94 -13.53 0.55 -10.22
CA HIS A 94 -12.68 -0.30 -9.38
C HIS A 94 -13.23 -0.37 -7.95
N ILE A 95 -13.70 0.76 -7.40
CA ILE A 95 -14.32 0.80 -6.08
C ILE A 95 -15.58 -0.07 -6.04
N ARG A 96 -16.40 -0.05 -7.10
CA ARG A 96 -17.56 -0.95 -7.24
C ARG A 96 -17.17 -2.43 -7.18
N LEU A 97 -16.02 -2.81 -7.76
CA LEU A 97 -15.51 -4.18 -7.66
C LEU A 97 -15.08 -4.52 -6.23
N CYS A 98 -14.31 -3.63 -5.59
CA CYS A 98 -13.93 -3.82 -4.19
C CYS A 98 -15.14 -3.96 -3.26
N ILE A 99 -16.19 -3.15 -3.42
CA ILE A 99 -17.41 -3.25 -2.62
C ILE A 99 -18.06 -4.64 -2.80
N LYS A 100 -18.17 -5.12 -4.06
CA LYS A 100 -18.73 -6.45 -4.33
C LYS A 100 -17.91 -7.57 -3.70
N ASP A 101 -16.59 -7.47 -3.75
CA ASP A 101 -15.70 -8.45 -3.12
C ASP A 101 -15.84 -8.44 -1.59
N GLU A 102 -16.03 -7.27 -0.97
CA GLU A 102 -16.31 -7.16 0.46
C GLU A 102 -17.67 -7.76 0.87
N PHE A 103 -18.71 -7.62 0.04
CA PHE A 103 -19.98 -8.31 0.26
C PHE A 103 -19.82 -9.83 0.11
N LYS A 104 -19.09 -10.26 -0.92
CA LYS A 104 -18.82 -11.67 -1.18
C LYS A 104 -18.03 -12.32 -0.04
N ALA A 105 -17.05 -11.61 0.53
CA ALA A 105 -16.30 -12.06 1.71
C ALA A 105 -17.18 -12.30 2.95
N ARG A 106 -18.41 -11.76 2.95
CA ARG A 106 -19.42 -11.91 4.01
C ARG A 106 -20.57 -12.82 3.59
N ASN A 107 -20.37 -13.66 2.57
CA ASN A 107 -21.40 -14.56 2.01
C ASN A 107 -22.62 -13.86 1.41
N VAL A 108 -22.50 -12.58 1.05
CA VAL A 108 -23.53 -11.84 0.33
C VAL A 108 -23.15 -11.78 -1.15
N HIS A 109 -23.67 -12.72 -1.95
CA HIS A 109 -23.33 -12.80 -3.38
C HIS A 109 -24.10 -11.78 -4.25
N ILE A 110 -25.27 -11.33 -3.80
CA ILE A 110 -26.14 -10.42 -4.53
C ILE A 110 -26.44 -9.20 -3.64
N PRO A 111 -25.51 -8.23 -3.54
CA PRO A 111 -25.75 -7.01 -2.79
C PRO A 111 -26.79 -6.11 -3.47
N ASP A 112 -27.64 -5.45 -2.66
CA ASP A 112 -28.57 -4.45 -3.17
C ASP A 112 -27.80 -3.27 -3.79
N LYS A 113 -28.22 -2.84 -4.98
CA LYS A 113 -27.69 -1.67 -5.68
C LYS A 113 -27.72 -0.41 -4.81
N LYS A 114 -28.75 -0.25 -3.97
CA LYS A 114 -28.86 0.88 -3.03
C LYS A 114 -27.76 0.86 -1.98
N HIS A 115 -27.44 -0.31 -1.46
CA HIS A 115 -26.39 -0.47 -0.46
C HIS A 115 -25.00 -0.27 -1.07
N ILE A 116 -24.78 -0.71 -2.32
CA ILE A 116 -23.55 -0.37 -3.06
C ILE A 116 -23.43 1.15 -3.22
N GLN A 117 -24.52 1.83 -3.60
CA GLN A 117 -24.49 3.28 -3.79
C GLN A 117 -24.23 4.03 -2.47
N GLU A 118 -24.84 3.60 -1.37
CA GLU A 118 -24.58 4.17 -0.03
C GLU A 118 -23.10 4.09 0.37
N ILE A 119 -22.42 2.98 0.03
CA ILE A 119 -20.99 2.84 0.29
C ILE A 119 -20.15 3.73 -0.64
N LEU A 120 -20.54 3.86 -1.92
CA LEU A 120 -19.85 4.76 -2.86
C LEU A 120 -19.96 6.22 -2.46
N ASP A 121 -21.11 6.63 -1.92
CA ASP A 121 -21.36 8.00 -1.47
C ASP A 121 -20.51 8.35 -0.24
N TYR A 122 -20.06 7.34 0.53
CA TYR A 122 -19.11 7.51 1.64
C TYR A 122 -17.65 7.68 1.18
N VAL A 123 -17.31 7.25 -0.03
CA VAL A 123 -15.93 7.35 -0.53
C VAL A 123 -15.56 8.80 -0.81
N GLU A 124 -14.36 9.20 -0.40
CA GLU A 124 -13.82 10.51 -0.73
C GLU A 124 -13.21 10.50 -2.13
N TRP A 125 -13.70 11.40 -2.99
CA TRP A 125 -13.28 11.54 -4.38
C TRP A 125 -12.44 12.82 -4.58
N GLY A 126 -11.48 12.80 -5.51
CA GLY A 126 -10.62 13.94 -5.88
C GLY A 126 -10.01 13.78 -7.28
N PRO A 127 -9.17 14.74 -7.74
CA PRO A 127 -8.69 15.91 -7.02
C PRO A 127 -9.62 17.12 -7.08
N ASP A 128 -10.37 17.33 -8.17
CA ASP A 128 -11.22 18.52 -8.38
C ASP A 128 -12.42 18.19 -9.26
N SER A 129 -13.58 18.79 -8.96
CA SER A 129 -14.92 18.84 -9.62
C SER A 129 -15.44 17.61 -10.39
N SER A 130 -14.61 16.97 -11.17
CA SER A 130 -14.79 15.71 -11.90
C SER A 130 -15.08 14.48 -11.02
N LYS A 131 -14.64 14.48 -9.75
CA LYS A 131 -14.78 13.32 -8.82
C LYS A 131 -14.35 11.97 -9.44
N SER A 132 -13.32 11.96 -10.27
CA SER A 132 -12.97 10.79 -11.08
C SER A 132 -12.27 9.66 -10.30
N PHE A 133 -11.56 9.98 -9.21
CA PHE A 133 -10.70 9.02 -8.50
C PHE A 133 -10.93 9.03 -6.99
N SER A 134 -10.85 7.84 -6.38
CA SER A 134 -10.90 7.67 -4.93
C SER A 134 -9.58 8.09 -4.30
N LYS A 135 -9.65 8.94 -3.25
CA LYS A 135 -8.49 9.38 -2.48
C LYS A 135 -7.90 8.26 -1.62
N THR A 136 -8.71 7.29 -1.21
CA THR A 136 -8.31 6.20 -0.30
C THR A 136 -8.23 4.84 -0.99
N GLY A 137 -8.59 4.77 -2.29
CA GLY A 137 -8.77 3.51 -2.99
C GLY A 137 -9.82 2.65 -2.29
N CYS A 138 -9.51 1.37 -2.09
CA CYS A 138 -10.42 0.42 -1.41
C CYS A 138 -10.23 0.37 0.11
N LYS A 139 -9.35 1.20 0.67
CA LYS A 139 -9.09 1.25 2.11
C LYS A 139 -10.34 1.73 2.85
N GLY A 140 -10.73 1.01 3.89
CA GLY A 140 -11.88 1.35 4.75
C GLY A 140 -13.23 0.80 4.30
N LEU A 141 -13.34 0.28 3.07
CA LEU A 141 -14.59 -0.27 2.55
C LEU A 141 -15.06 -1.49 3.33
N SER A 142 -14.12 -2.35 3.77
CA SER A 142 -14.43 -3.56 4.52
C SER A 142 -15.23 -3.26 5.79
N GLN A 143 -14.79 -2.29 6.58
CA GLN A 143 -15.48 -1.87 7.80
C GLN A 143 -16.87 -1.33 7.50
N LYS A 144 -16.99 -0.49 6.45
CA LYS A 144 -18.28 0.09 6.06
C LYS A 144 -19.28 -0.98 5.60
N VAL A 145 -18.84 -1.92 4.77
CA VAL A 145 -19.65 -3.05 4.30
C VAL A 145 -20.06 -3.93 5.47
N ALA A 146 -19.15 -4.22 6.41
CA ALA A 146 -19.48 -5.01 7.60
C ALA A 146 -20.62 -4.38 8.42
N LEU A 147 -20.53 -3.08 8.69
CA LEU A 147 -21.55 -2.35 9.43
C LEU A 147 -22.89 -2.34 8.69
N LEU A 148 -22.87 -2.13 7.37
CA LEU A 148 -24.08 -2.14 6.56
C LEU A 148 -24.74 -3.51 6.54
N VAL A 149 -23.97 -4.58 6.32
CA VAL A 149 -24.49 -5.96 6.33
C VAL A 149 -25.05 -6.32 7.71
N ALA A 150 -24.37 -5.95 8.80
CA ALA A 150 -24.87 -6.18 10.16
C ALA A 150 -26.19 -5.42 10.42
N LYS A 151 -26.29 -4.15 9.99
CA LYS A 151 -27.51 -3.35 10.11
C LYS A 151 -28.68 -3.93 9.32
N HIS A 152 -28.40 -4.59 8.20
CA HIS A 152 -29.40 -5.21 7.32
C HIS A 152 -29.33 -6.74 7.37
N SER A 153 -29.03 -7.31 8.54
CA SER A 153 -28.84 -8.77 8.69
C SER A 153 -30.08 -9.54 8.25
N ASP A 154 -31.28 -9.13 8.68
CA ASP A 154 -32.55 -9.82 8.35
C ASP A 154 -32.80 -9.91 6.85
N LYS A 155 -32.32 -8.91 6.10
CA LYS A 155 -32.44 -8.89 4.64
C LYS A 155 -31.46 -9.83 3.96
N TYR A 156 -30.23 -9.89 4.47
CA TYR A 156 -29.14 -10.64 3.85
C TYR A 156 -29.04 -12.08 4.33
N PHE A 157 -29.62 -12.36 5.49
CA PHE A 157 -29.63 -13.65 6.15
C PHE A 157 -31.00 -13.90 6.79
N PRO A 158 -32.07 -14.00 5.99
CA PRO A 158 -33.42 -14.22 6.50
C PRO A 158 -33.56 -15.55 7.26
N ASP A 159 -32.75 -16.55 6.89
CA ASP A 159 -32.83 -17.91 7.45
C ASP A 159 -31.96 -18.11 8.71
N LYS A 160 -31.39 -17.04 9.28
CA LYS A 160 -30.57 -17.14 10.51
C LYS A 160 -31.39 -17.42 11.78
N ASP A 161 -32.69 -17.19 11.74
CA ASP A 161 -33.59 -17.39 12.88
C ASP A 161 -34.25 -18.79 12.88
N GLU A 162 -33.94 -19.67 11.93
CA GLU A 162 -34.50 -21.03 11.81
C GLU A 162 -33.58 -22.16 12.34
N LEU A 163 -32.59 -21.84 13.19
CA LEU A 163 -31.65 -22.80 13.79
C LEU A 163 -31.56 -22.70 15.31
#